data_AF-A0A9Q8ZGE4-F1
#
_entry.id   AF-A0A9Q8ZGE4-F1
#
_cell.length_a   1.000
_cell.length_b   1.000
_cell.length_c   1.000
_cell.angle_alpha   90.00
_cell.angle_beta   90.00
_cell.angle_gamma   90.00
#
_symmetry.space_group_name_H-M   'P 1'
#
loop_
_entity.id
_entity.type
_entity.pdbx_description
1 polymer ?
#
loop_
_entity_poly.entity_id
_entity_poly.type
_entity_poly.pdbx_seq_one_letter_code
_entity_poly.pdbx_strand_id
1 'polypeptide(L)'
;MAADMDTTSAPAANAVESSDPRFQTDNSMSKKPQPKQQLSKAMEHMRFAVTADPIPHSSTPKSPPQESQTTPSEQQQQTPTENDAYGVPASFAPVRAPASRSHDPTNNQKRSDPFSFGSRFLEEGDDIFEFNAWDHVTVDSSYLAFSEEQYTKQRAEPVSEFDRARYNAQPEKWWNQFYKNNKTNFFKNRKWLAQEFPVLEELGKEDGPKATVLEVGAGAGNSAFPILQRSRNQRLKIHACDFSKKAVELIRAHELYDPERIQADVWDVASSPDSENAGLPPGLSEGSVDVVLMIFIFSALSPDQWDQAVRNIWRVLKPGGQVLFRDYGRGDLAQVRFKKGRYLQENFYVRGDGTRVYFFEREELESIWGGGAGCAQKESEEKNEVEKKESAEEQDELVNGVKAMQVSDAQRPTFEVAHIGVDRRMLVNRQRRLKMYRCWMQAVFRKKGEESEVPTSTLRQDKEGEEEVEEVGEEQKKENGAVQE
;
A
#
# COMPACT_ATOMS: atom_id res chain seq x y z
N MET A 1 -16.78 60.79 -16.14
CA MET A 1 -15.99 60.74 -17.38
C MET A 1 -14.99 59.62 -17.22
N ALA A 2 -14.94 58.76 -18.24
CA ALA A 2 -14.43 57.39 -18.20
C ALA A 2 -12.90 57.29 -18.26
N ALA A 3 -12.44 56.08 -17.89
CA ALA A 3 -11.13 55.49 -18.14
C ALA A 3 -10.80 55.39 -19.64
N ASP A 4 -9.52 55.29 -20.05
CA ASP A 4 -8.85 53.97 -20.17
C ASP A 4 -7.41 54.03 -20.71
N MET A 5 -6.66 53.03 -20.25
CA MET A 5 -5.60 52.21 -20.86
C MET A 5 -4.27 52.75 -21.43
N ASP A 6 -3.26 52.21 -20.77
CA ASP A 6 -1.85 51.99 -21.06
C ASP A 6 -1.66 50.88 -22.12
N THR A 7 -0.65 51.02 -22.99
CA THR A 7 -0.05 49.92 -23.77
C THR A 7 1.35 50.33 -24.20
N THR A 8 2.38 49.73 -23.62
CA THR A 8 3.67 49.55 -24.30
C THR A 8 4.27 48.19 -24.00
N SER A 9 4.78 47.59 -25.07
CA SER A 9 5.25 46.22 -25.21
C SER A 9 6.64 45.99 -24.59
N ALA A 10 6.85 44.78 -24.06
CA ALA A 10 8.16 44.26 -23.68
C ALA A 10 8.52 43.05 -24.59
N PRO A 11 9.81 42.80 -24.88
CA PRO A 11 10.24 41.84 -25.89
C PRO A 11 10.37 40.41 -25.36
N ALA A 12 10.29 39.46 -26.30
CA ALA A 12 10.38 38.02 -26.08
C ALA A 12 11.69 37.58 -25.41
N ALA A 13 11.58 36.83 -24.31
CA ALA A 13 12.70 36.13 -23.68
C ALA A 13 12.72 34.66 -24.13
N ASN A 14 13.84 34.27 -24.72
CA ASN A 14 14.18 32.91 -25.11
C ASN A 14 14.07 31.94 -23.91
N ALA A 15 13.39 30.82 -24.12
CA ALA A 15 13.37 29.69 -23.21
C ALA A 15 14.79 29.09 -23.11
N VAL A 16 15.45 29.34 -21.98
CA VAL A 16 16.66 28.61 -21.59
C VAL A 16 16.20 27.34 -20.90
N GLU A 17 16.39 26.18 -21.53
CA GLU A 17 16.30 24.87 -20.88
C GLU A 17 17.24 24.88 -19.66
N SER A 18 16.68 24.79 -18.46
CA SER A 18 17.46 24.68 -17.24
C SER A 18 18.00 23.26 -17.10
N SER A 19 19.21 23.04 -17.59
CA SER A 19 20.01 21.86 -17.27
C SER A 19 20.50 21.96 -15.82
N ASP A 20 19.62 21.67 -14.87
CA ASP A 20 19.95 21.67 -13.44
C ASP A 20 20.59 20.32 -13.04
N PRO A 21 21.88 20.29 -12.64
CA PRO A 21 22.59 19.07 -12.27
C PRO A 21 22.03 18.37 -11.01
N ARG A 22 21.05 18.95 -10.31
CA ARG A 22 20.36 18.34 -9.15
C ARG A 22 19.44 17.16 -9.51
N PHE A 23 19.18 16.93 -10.80
CA PHE A 23 18.38 15.80 -11.28
C PHE A 23 19.22 14.60 -11.79
N GLN A 24 20.55 14.67 -11.72
CA GLN A 24 21.41 13.51 -11.97
C GLN A 24 21.60 12.69 -10.69
N THR A 25 20.87 11.59 -10.56
CA THR A 25 21.12 10.61 -9.50
C THR A 25 22.27 9.69 -9.92
N ASP A 26 23.50 10.08 -9.60
CA ASP A 26 24.61 9.13 -9.60
C ASP A 26 24.72 8.47 -8.21
N ASN A 27 24.42 7.17 -8.15
CA ASN A 27 24.63 6.34 -6.97
C ASN A 27 26.12 5.94 -6.76
N SER A 28 27.09 6.58 -7.43
CA SER A 28 28.50 6.15 -7.46
C SER A 28 29.46 6.79 -6.46
N MET A 29 29.02 7.53 -5.45
CA MET A 29 29.93 7.96 -4.37
C MET A 29 30.20 6.83 -3.34
N SER A 30 30.58 5.66 -3.85
CA SER A 30 31.40 4.68 -3.15
C SER A 30 32.53 4.29 -4.09
N LYS A 31 33.73 4.83 -3.87
CA LYS A 31 34.93 4.60 -4.71
C LYS A 31 35.49 3.18 -4.54
N LYS A 32 34.68 2.16 -4.80
CA LYS A 32 35.13 0.79 -5.08
C LYS A 32 34.27 0.25 -6.23
N PRO A 33 34.87 -0.27 -7.32
CA PRO A 33 34.11 -0.79 -8.44
C PRO A 33 33.25 -1.97 -7.96
N GLN A 34 31.94 -1.76 -7.88
CA GLN A 34 30.97 -2.82 -7.66
C GLN A 34 30.37 -3.25 -9.00
N PRO A 35 30.18 -4.56 -9.23
CA PRO A 35 29.51 -5.05 -10.43
C PRO A 35 28.09 -4.46 -10.50
N LYS A 36 27.65 -4.10 -11.71
CA LYS A 36 26.32 -3.53 -12.01
C LYS A 36 25.23 -4.27 -11.23
N GLN A 37 24.73 -3.67 -10.14
CA GLN A 37 23.70 -4.30 -9.31
C GLN A 37 22.35 -4.22 -10.03
N GLN A 38 21.80 -5.40 -10.33
CA GLN A 38 20.49 -5.62 -10.94
C GLN A 38 19.34 -5.03 -10.11
N LEU A 39 18.27 -4.66 -10.80
CA LEU A 39 16.92 -4.40 -10.25
C LEU A 39 16.26 -5.63 -9.57
N SER A 40 17.00 -6.73 -9.34
CA SER A 40 16.52 -7.97 -8.71
C SER A 40 16.08 -7.78 -7.25
N LYS A 41 16.59 -6.76 -6.54
CA LYS A 41 16.24 -6.51 -5.12
C LYS A 41 14.80 -6.03 -4.90
N ALA A 42 14.13 -5.47 -5.92
CA ALA A 42 12.72 -5.05 -5.79
C ALA A 42 11.75 -6.21 -5.52
N MET A 43 12.19 -7.44 -5.85
CA MET A 43 11.42 -8.66 -5.67
C MET A 43 11.93 -9.52 -4.51
N GLU A 44 13.04 -9.14 -3.86
CA GLU A 44 13.60 -9.94 -2.75
C GLU A 44 12.73 -9.88 -1.49
N HIS A 45 11.90 -8.85 -1.31
CA HIS A 45 10.90 -8.81 -0.23
C HIS A 45 9.94 -10.01 -0.30
N MET A 46 9.74 -10.61 -1.49
CA MET A 46 8.95 -11.84 -1.63
C MET A 46 9.68 -13.10 -1.21
N ARG A 47 11.02 -13.13 -1.15
CA ARG A 47 11.73 -14.30 -0.60
C ARG A 47 11.59 -14.37 0.93
N PHE A 48 11.63 -13.24 1.61
CA PHE A 48 11.68 -13.18 3.07
C PHE A 48 10.34 -13.38 3.78
N ALA A 49 9.19 -13.21 3.10
CA ALA A 49 7.91 -13.39 3.75
C ALA A 49 7.66 -14.84 4.22
N VAL A 50 8.34 -15.85 3.64
CA VAL A 50 8.43 -17.23 4.18
C VAL A 50 9.65 -17.93 3.58
N THR A 51 10.78 -18.02 4.29
CA THR A 51 11.69 -19.20 4.27
C THR A 51 12.88 -18.99 5.21
N ALA A 52 12.91 -19.78 6.29
CA ALA A 52 14.16 -20.28 6.86
C ALA A 52 13.82 -21.57 7.63
N ASP A 53 13.66 -22.66 6.88
CA ASP A 53 14.14 -23.96 7.33
C ASP A 53 14.95 -24.56 6.17
N PRO A 54 16.20 -25.00 6.40
CA PRO A 54 17.03 -25.55 5.35
C PRO A 54 16.46 -26.91 4.89
N ILE A 55 16.28 -27.07 3.58
CA ILE A 55 15.99 -28.38 2.98
C ILE A 55 17.24 -29.26 3.21
N PRO A 56 17.13 -30.43 3.86
CA PRO A 56 18.26 -31.36 3.94
C PRO A 56 18.56 -31.89 2.53
N HIS A 57 19.83 -31.82 2.12
CA HIS A 57 20.31 -32.41 0.88
C HIS A 57 20.10 -33.93 0.93
N SER A 58 19.11 -34.44 0.21
CA SER A 58 19.03 -35.87 -0.10
C SER A 58 19.92 -36.16 -1.31
N SER A 59 21.01 -36.88 -1.06
CA SER A 59 21.83 -37.50 -2.09
C SER A 59 20.99 -38.56 -2.82
N THR A 60 20.77 -38.39 -4.12
CA THR A 60 20.29 -39.48 -4.99
C THR A 60 21.40 -39.94 -5.94
N PRO A 61 21.46 -41.24 -6.28
CA PRO A 61 22.62 -41.86 -6.90
C PRO A 61 22.67 -41.62 -8.41
N LYS A 62 23.88 -41.56 -8.96
CA LYS A 62 24.16 -41.51 -10.40
C LYS A 62 23.74 -42.80 -11.10
N SER A 63 22.95 -42.69 -12.15
CA SER A 63 22.77 -43.73 -13.20
C SER A 63 23.46 -43.28 -14.50
N PRO A 64 23.97 -44.22 -15.33
CA PRO A 64 24.96 -43.95 -16.37
C PRO A 64 24.35 -43.43 -17.69
N PRO A 65 25.18 -42.90 -18.63
CA PRO A 65 24.71 -42.15 -19.79
C PRO A 65 24.25 -43.08 -20.92
N GLN A 66 23.11 -42.76 -21.55
CA GLN A 66 22.69 -43.35 -22.82
C GLN A 66 22.96 -42.40 -23.98
N GLU A 67 23.48 -42.99 -25.06
CA GLU A 67 23.97 -42.38 -26.28
C GLU A 67 22.87 -41.73 -27.13
N SER A 68 23.28 -40.69 -27.84
CA SER A 68 22.54 -39.83 -28.75
C SER A 68 22.09 -40.54 -30.04
N GLN A 69 20.83 -40.32 -30.43
CA GLN A 69 20.40 -40.34 -31.83
C GLN A 69 19.75 -38.99 -32.17
N THR A 70 20.40 -38.25 -33.06
CA THR A 70 19.93 -36.98 -33.61
C THR A 70 19.13 -37.22 -34.88
N THR A 71 17.87 -36.78 -34.87
CA THR A 71 17.06 -36.53 -36.08
C THR A 71 16.77 -35.03 -36.13
N PRO A 72 16.95 -34.32 -37.26
CA PRO A 72 16.72 -32.89 -37.33
C PRO A 72 15.23 -32.60 -37.49
N SER A 73 14.56 -32.24 -36.41
CA SER A 73 13.18 -31.74 -36.43
C SER A 73 13.18 -30.22 -36.40
N GLU A 74 12.33 -29.65 -37.26
CA GLU A 74 12.10 -28.23 -37.51
C GLU A 74 12.06 -27.38 -36.24
N GLN A 75 12.72 -26.23 -36.28
CA GLN A 75 12.67 -25.21 -35.24
C GLN A 75 11.26 -24.59 -35.19
N GLN A 76 10.32 -25.27 -34.56
CA GLN A 76 9.20 -24.59 -33.94
C GLN A 76 9.80 -23.67 -32.88
N GLN A 77 9.58 -22.36 -33.00
CA GLN A 77 9.87 -21.40 -31.94
C GLN A 77 9.11 -21.86 -30.69
N GLN A 78 9.77 -22.64 -29.82
CA GLN A 78 9.23 -22.97 -28.52
C GLN A 78 9.11 -21.66 -27.76
N THR A 79 7.89 -21.15 -27.66
CA THR A 79 7.56 -20.07 -26.73
C THR A 79 8.09 -20.50 -25.36
N PRO A 80 8.95 -19.68 -24.71
CA PRO A 80 9.57 -20.08 -23.46
C PRO A 80 8.52 -20.45 -22.42
N THR A 81 8.65 -21.63 -21.81
CA THR A 81 7.69 -22.16 -20.84
C THR A 81 7.56 -21.23 -19.63
N GLU A 82 6.35 -20.81 -19.31
CA GLU A 82 6.05 -20.04 -18.10
C GLU A 82 6.26 -20.90 -16.84
N ASN A 83 6.65 -20.27 -15.73
CA ASN A 83 6.94 -20.97 -14.48
C ASN A 83 5.94 -20.59 -13.38
N ASP A 84 5.66 -21.55 -12.49
CA ASP A 84 4.79 -21.33 -11.34
C ASP A 84 5.32 -20.20 -10.45
N ALA A 85 4.44 -19.27 -10.12
CA ALA A 85 4.76 -18.13 -9.27
C ALA A 85 4.46 -18.47 -7.82
N TYR A 86 5.47 -19.00 -7.12
CA TYR A 86 5.39 -19.27 -5.68
C TYR A 86 4.23 -20.19 -5.29
N GLY A 87 3.98 -21.22 -6.10
CA GLY A 87 2.89 -22.18 -5.90
C GLY A 87 1.62 -21.86 -6.66
N VAL A 88 1.52 -20.67 -7.29
CA VAL A 88 0.46 -20.38 -8.26
C VAL A 88 0.83 -21.03 -9.61
N PRO A 89 -0.01 -21.92 -10.16
CA PRO A 89 0.19 -22.53 -11.47
C PRO A 89 0.37 -21.51 -12.60
N ALA A 90 1.39 -21.73 -13.44
CA ALA A 90 1.63 -20.92 -14.63
C ALA A 90 0.49 -21.01 -15.65
N SER A 91 -0.31 -22.08 -15.61
CA SER A 91 -1.45 -22.29 -16.51
C SER A 91 -2.60 -21.30 -16.31
N PHE A 92 -2.67 -20.61 -15.17
CA PHE A 92 -3.73 -19.62 -14.95
C PHE A 92 -3.48 -18.36 -15.77
N ALA A 93 -4.47 -17.97 -16.56
CA ALA A 93 -4.38 -16.83 -17.44
C ALA A 93 -4.98 -15.59 -16.76
N PRO A 94 -4.38 -14.40 -16.90
CA PRO A 94 -5.07 -13.17 -16.56
C PRO A 94 -6.28 -12.98 -17.48
N VAL A 95 -7.32 -12.32 -16.99
CA VAL A 95 -8.37 -11.78 -17.86
C VAL A 95 -7.77 -10.64 -18.69
N ARG A 96 -8.08 -10.62 -19.98
CA ARG A 96 -7.61 -9.61 -20.94
C ARG A 96 -8.79 -8.77 -21.40
N ALA A 97 -8.56 -7.46 -21.53
CA ALA A 97 -9.52 -6.57 -22.14
C ALA A 97 -9.52 -6.74 -23.67
N PRO A 98 -10.59 -6.35 -24.38
CA PRO A 98 -10.58 -6.28 -25.84
C PRO A 98 -9.46 -5.36 -26.33
N ALA A 99 -8.82 -5.72 -27.45
CA ALA A 99 -7.79 -4.88 -28.06
C ALA A 99 -8.38 -3.54 -28.50
N SER A 100 -7.87 -2.44 -27.95
CA SER A 100 -8.35 -1.08 -28.25
C SER A 100 -7.21 -0.09 -28.52
N ARG A 101 -5.98 -0.40 -28.10
CA ARG A 101 -4.83 0.49 -28.24
C ARG A 101 -3.75 -0.11 -29.12
N SER A 102 -3.08 0.75 -29.89
CA SER A 102 -1.98 0.34 -30.76
C SER A 102 -0.81 -0.21 -29.96
N HIS A 103 -0.30 -1.36 -30.42
CA HIS A 103 0.91 -2.04 -29.94
C HIS A 103 2.07 -1.94 -30.92
N ASP A 104 1.97 -1.05 -31.90
CA ASP A 104 3.04 -0.82 -32.86
C ASP A 104 4.30 -0.36 -32.12
N PRO A 105 5.47 -1.04 -32.25
CA PRO A 105 6.72 -0.61 -31.62
C PRO A 105 7.12 0.85 -31.93
N THR A 106 6.65 1.40 -33.06
CA THR A 106 6.89 2.79 -33.47
C THR A 106 5.88 3.78 -32.86
N ASN A 107 4.71 3.31 -32.43
CA ASN A 107 3.65 4.11 -31.81
C ASN A 107 2.87 3.29 -30.78
N ASN A 108 3.58 2.83 -29.73
CA ASN A 108 2.99 2.00 -28.69
C ASN A 108 2.20 2.90 -27.75
N GLN A 109 0.87 2.94 -27.94
CA GLN A 109 -0.03 3.78 -27.15
C GLN A 109 -0.09 3.35 -25.69
N LYS A 110 0.42 2.16 -25.33
CA LYS A 110 0.51 1.65 -23.95
C LYS A 110 1.74 2.13 -23.19
N ARG A 111 2.60 2.91 -23.85
CA ARG A 111 3.75 3.55 -23.22
C ARG A 111 3.52 5.06 -23.10
N SER A 112 3.35 5.55 -21.88
CA SER A 112 3.34 6.98 -21.57
C SER A 112 4.76 7.49 -21.25
N ASP A 113 5.09 8.69 -21.73
CA ASP A 113 6.32 9.43 -21.40
C ASP A 113 5.97 10.89 -21.03
N PRO A 114 6.29 11.38 -19.82
CA PRO A 114 6.87 10.64 -18.70
C PRO A 114 5.96 9.49 -18.25
N PHE A 115 6.59 8.42 -17.73
CA PHE A 115 5.86 7.21 -17.32
C PHE A 115 4.73 7.55 -16.34
N SER A 116 3.53 7.08 -16.68
CA SER A 116 2.31 7.29 -15.93
C SER A 116 1.71 5.95 -15.50
N PHE A 117 1.62 5.69 -14.18
CA PHE A 117 1.01 4.46 -13.62
C PHE A 117 -0.44 4.28 -14.06
N GLY A 118 -1.02 3.08 -13.95
CA GLY A 118 -2.45 2.87 -14.19
C GLY A 118 -2.88 2.90 -15.66
N SER A 119 -1.96 3.14 -16.59
CA SER A 119 -2.27 3.29 -18.01
C SER A 119 -1.96 2.05 -18.85
N ARG A 120 -1.44 0.96 -18.27
CA ARG A 120 -1.08 -0.26 -19.02
C ARG A 120 -2.14 -1.33 -18.83
N PHE A 121 -3.18 -1.27 -19.66
CA PHE A 121 -4.21 -2.30 -19.74
C PHE A 121 -3.70 -3.51 -20.53
N LEU A 122 -3.84 -4.69 -19.95
CA LEU A 122 -3.53 -5.95 -20.63
C LEU A 122 -4.70 -6.33 -21.54
N GLU A 123 -4.45 -6.31 -22.84
CA GLU A 123 -5.47 -6.60 -23.85
C GLU A 123 -5.18 -7.92 -24.60
N GLU A 124 -6.13 -8.33 -25.44
CA GLU A 124 -5.98 -9.45 -26.36
C GLU A 124 -4.82 -9.21 -27.35
N GLY A 125 -3.96 -10.22 -27.52
CA GLY A 125 -2.78 -10.14 -28.39
C GLY A 125 -1.49 -9.67 -27.69
N ASP A 126 -1.57 -9.05 -26.51
CA ASP A 126 -0.40 -8.52 -25.80
C ASP A 126 0.56 -9.63 -25.33
N ASP A 127 1.87 -9.39 -25.44
CA ASP A 127 2.87 -10.17 -24.72
C ASP A 127 2.90 -9.77 -23.24
N ILE A 128 2.45 -10.67 -22.37
CA ILE A 128 2.43 -10.49 -20.90
C ILE A 128 3.81 -10.06 -20.37
N PHE A 129 4.91 -10.49 -21.00
CA PHE A 129 6.27 -10.23 -20.54
C PHE A 129 6.94 -9.03 -21.23
N GLU A 130 6.19 -8.19 -21.95
CA GLU A 130 6.70 -6.96 -22.53
C GLU A 130 7.06 -5.94 -21.43
N PHE A 131 6.11 -5.65 -20.55
CA PHE A 131 6.28 -4.74 -19.42
C PHE A 131 6.62 -5.50 -18.13
N ASN A 132 7.07 -4.79 -17.10
CA ASN A 132 7.29 -5.39 -15.77
C ASN A 132 6.00 -5.47 -14.94
N ALA A 133 4.95 -4.77 -15.37
CA ALA A 133 3.67 -4.74 -14.68
C ALA A 133 2.56 -4.31 -15.65
N TRP A 134 1.38 -4.87 -15.43
CA TRP A 134 0.11 -4.48 -16.04
C TRP A 134 -0.84 -3.99 -14.96
N ASP A 135 -1.60 -2.96 -15.29
CA ASP A 135 -2.52 -2.26 -14.40
C ASP A 135 -3.96 -2.78 -14.61
N HIS A 136 -4.80 -2.69 -13.59
CA HIS A 136 -6.22 -3.11 -13.60
C HIS A 136 -6.48 -4.58 -13.97
N VAL A 137 -5.52 -5.46 -13.74
CA VAL A 137 -5.63 -6.87 -14.12
C VAL A 137 -6.54 -7.61 -13.13
N THR A 138 -7.59 -8.25 -13.66
CA THR A 138 -8.43 -9.18 -12.91
C THR A 138 -8.00 -10.63 -13.15
N VAL A 139 -8.33 -11.48 -12.19
CA VAL A 139 -8.03 -12.91 -12.22
C VAL A 139 -9.24 -13.70 -12.74
N ASP A 140 -9.00 -14.83 -13.38
CA ASP A 140 -10.06 -15.71 -13.87
C ASP A 140 -10.68 -16.57 -12.76
N SER A 141 -11.74 -17.31 -13.10
CA SER A 141 -12.43 -18.20 -12.16
C SER A 141 -11.54 -19.34 -11.63
N SER A 142 -10.53 -19.77 -12.39
CA SER A 142 -9.61 -20.82 -11.98
C SER A 142 -8.69 -20.34 -10.86
N TYR A 143 -8.16 -19.12 -10.99
CA TYR A 143 -7.36 -18.49 -9.95
C TYR A 143 -8.19 -18.21 -8.69
N LEU A 144 -9.46 -17.78 -8.84
CA LEU A 144 -10.36 -17.59 -7.70
C LEU A 144 -10.58 -18.91 -6.94
N ALA A 145 -10.91 -19.99 -7.65
CA ALA A 145 -11.09 -21.31 -7.05
C ALA A 145 -9.81 -21.80 -6.35
N PHE A 146 -8.65 -21.61 -6.99
CA PHE A 146 -7.35 -21.93 -6.39
C PHE A 146 -7.10 -21.14 -5.10
N SER A 147 -7.42 -19.84 -5.09
CA SER A 147 -7.25 -18.99 -3.91
C SER A 147 -8.09 -19.48 -2.74
N GLU A 148 -9.36 -19.85 -2.97
CA GLU A 148 -10.24 -20.42 -1.95
C GLU A 148 -9.75 -21.77 -1.42
N GLU A 149 -9.15 -22.60 -2.28
CA GLU A 149 -8.49 -23.84 -1.86
C GLU A 149 -7.29 -23.54 -0.94
N GLN A 150 -6.46 -22.55 -1.27
CA GLN A 150 -5.34 -22.15 -0.43
C GLN A 150 -5.81 -21.63 0.93
N TYR A 151 -6.84 -20.79 0.98
CA TYR A 151 -7.39 -20.29 2.24
C TYR A 151 -7.94 -21.42 3.11
N THR A 152 -8.58 -22.42 2.51
CA THR A 152 -9.05 -23.61 3.22
C THR A 152 -7.90 -24.39 3.85
N LYS A 153 -6.79 -24.59 3.11
CA LYS A 153 -5.59 -25.25 3.65
C LYS A 153 -4.92 -24.45 4.76
N GLN A 154 -4.88 -23.13 4.62
CA GLN A 154 -4.31 -22.23 5.63
C GLN A 154 -5.12 -22.26 6.92
N ARG A 155 -6.47 -22.24 6.83
CA ARG A 155 -7.38 -22.39 7.97
C ARG A 155 -7.24 -23.73 8.68
N ALA A 156 -7.01 -24.81 7.94
CA ALA A 156 -6.85 -26.15 8.49
C ALA A 156 -5.55 -26.33 9.30
N GLU A 157 -4.54 -25.48 9.06
CA GLU A 157 -3.24 -25.55 9.72
C GLU A 157 -2.84 -24.16 10.29
N PRO A 158 -3.55 -23.67 11.33
CA PRO A 158 -3.30 -22.37 11.94
C PRO A 158 -1.99 -22.34 12.73
N VAL A 159 -1.60 -21.17 13.22
CA VAL A 159 -0.54 -21.08 14.24
C VAL A 159 -0.96 -21.85 15.51
N SER A 160 0.01 -22.29 16.30
CA SER A 160 -0.27 -22.87 17.61
C SER A 160 -0.86 -21.81 18.56
N GLU A 161 -1.64 -22.23 19.56
CA GLU A 161 -2.17 -21.33 20.61
C GLU A 161 -1.07 -20.52 21.31
N PHE A 162 0.05 -21.20 21.60
CA PHE A 162 1.23 -20.59 22.20
C PHE A 162 1.81 -19.49 21.30
N ASP A 163 1.97 -19.77 20.01
CA ASP A 163 2.52 -18.79 19.07
C ASP A 163 1.53 -17.64 18.82
N ARG A 164 0.21 -17.91 18.75
CA ARG A 164 -0.81 -16.86 18.65
C ARG A 164 -0.70 -15.87 19.80
N ALA A 165 -0.65 -16.37 21.04
CA ALA A 165 -0.45 -15.54 22.23
C ALA A 165 0.86 -14.75 22.14
N ARG A 166 1.96 -15.40 21.73
CA ARG A 166 3.28 -14.77 21.59
C ARG A 166 3.29 -13.65 20.55
N TYR A 167 2.66 -13.83 19.39
CA TYR A 167 2.64 -12.82 18.32
C TYR A 167 1.77 -11.61 18.69
N ASN A 168 0.69 -11.82 19.46
CA ASN A 168 -0.24 -10.76 19.83
C ASN A 168 0.12 -10.02 21.12
N ALA A 169 0.86 -10.64 22.06
CA ALA A 169 1.17 -10.02 23.34
C ALA A 169 2.14 -8.83 23.23
N GLN A 170 3.16 -8.92 22.36
CA GLN A 170 4.21 -7.91 22.22
C GLN A 170 4.61 -7.70 20.75
N PRO A 171 3.67 -7.20 19.91
CA PRO A 171 3.89 -7.06 18.47
C PRO A 171 5.04 -6.10 18.10
N GLU A 172 5.36 -5.13 18.95
CA GLU A 172 6.46 -4.18 18.75
C GLU A 172 7.83 -4.86 18.72
N LYS A 173 8.00 -5.99 19.42
CA LYS A 173 9.26 -6.74 19.44
C LYS A 173 9.64 -7.23 18.06
N TRP A 174 8.66 -7.68 17.27
CA TRP A 174 8.88 -8.19 15.93
C TRP A 174 9.31 -7.08 14.97
N TRP A 175 8.67 -5.90 15.05
CA TRP A 175 9.10 -4.74 14.28
C TRP A 175 10.47 -4.20 14.71
N ASN A 176 10.76 -4.16 16.01
CA ASN A 176 12.09 -3.82 16.51
C ASN A 176 13.17 -4.77 15.97
N GLN A 177 12.89 -6.08 15.95
CA GLN A 177 13.81 -7.08 15.42
C GLN A 177 13.97 -6.95 13.91
N PHE A 178 12.87 -6.67 13.19
CA PHE A 178 12.88 -6.42 11.76
C PHE A 178 13.79 -5.23 11.41
N TYR A 179 13.61 -4.06 12.01
CA TYR A 179 14.41 -2.88 11.71
C TYR A 179 15.85 -2.99 12.22
N LYS A 180 16.09 -3.73 13.31
CA LYS A 180 17.45 -4.06 13.76
C LYS A 180 18.22 -4.85 12.68
N ASN A 181 17.56 -5.81 12.04
CA ASN A 181 18.18 -6.68 11.03
C ASN A 181 18.31 -6.00 9.67
N ASN A 182 17.27 -5.27 9.25
CA ASN A 182 17.14 -4.77 7.89
C ASN A 182 17.63 -3.32 7.71
N LYS A 183 17.58 -2.50 8.77
CA LYS A 183 17.93 -1.08 8.75
C LYS A 183 17.19 -0.34 7.62
N THR A 184 17.89 0.47 6.83
CA THR A 184 17.36 1.27 5.71
C THR A 184 17.33 0.52 4.37
N ASN A 185 17.76 -0.75 4.32
CA ASN A 185 18.01 -1.45 3.06
C ASN A 185 16.80 -2.21 2.50
N PHE A 186 15.76 -2.42 3.31
CA PHE A 186 14.65 -3.29 2.92
C PHE A 186 13.59 -2.57 2.09
N PHE A 187 13.08 -1.43 2.58
CA PHE A 187 12.07 -0.67 1.84
C PHE A 187 12.73 0.34 0.91
N LYS A 188 12.12 0.54 -0.26
CA LYS A 188 12.53 1.56 -1.22
C LYS A 188 11.80 2.86 -0.95
N ASN A 189 12.42 3.98 -1.34
CA ASN A 189 11.78 5.29 -1.31
C ASN A 189 10.49 5.29 -2.14
N ARG A 190 9.39 5.74 -1.52
CA ARG A 190 8.04 5.73 -2.09
C ARG A 190 7.80 6.94 -2.99
N LYS A 191 8.64 7.09 -4.01
CA LYS A 191 8.61 8.20 -4.98
C LYS A 191 7.28 8.35 -5.73
N TRP A 192 6.45 7.30 -5.74
CA TRP A 192 5.14 7.25 -6.38
C TRP A 192 4.03 7.92 -5.56
N LEU A 193 4.23 8.21 -4.27
CA LEU A 193 3.15 8.72 -3.40
C LEU A 193 2.51 10.01 -3.92
N ALA A 194 3.29 10.96 -4.42
CA ALA A 194 2.76 12.20 -4.96
C ALA A 194 1.93 12.02 -6.24
N GLN A 195 2.13 10.91 -6.97
CA GLN A 195 1.32 10.59 -8.16
C GLN A 195 -0.03 9.95 -7.78
N GLU A 196 -0.06 9.17 -6.70
CA GLU A 196 -1.28 8.54 -6.19
C GLU A 196 -2.08 9.49 -5.27
N PHE A 197 -1.39 10.38 -4.56
CA PHE A 197 -1.97 11.39 -3.67
C PHE A 197 -1.43 12.79 -4.02
N PRO A 198 -2.02 13.47 -5.03
CA PRO A 198 -1.55 14.77 -5.52
C PRO A 198 -1.45 15.86 -4.45
N VAL A 199 -2.25 15.76 -3.37
CA VAL A 199 -2.18 16.71 -2.25
C VAL A 199 -0.77 16.84 -1.66
N LEU A 200 0.04 15.78 -1.72
CA LEU A 200 1.43 15.82 -1.22
C LEU A 200 2.32 16.76 -2.05
N GLU A 201 2.05 16.89 -3.35
CA GLU A 201 2.74 17.84 -4.23
C GLU A 201 2.26 19.27 -3.94
N GLU A 202 0.95 19.47 -3.77
CA GLU A 202 0.35 20.77 -3.40
C GLU A 202 0.91 21.31 -2.08
N LEU A 203 1.01 20.47 -1.07
CA LEU A 203 1.65 20.81 0.21
C LEU A 203 3.14 21.12 0.06
N GLY A 204 3.79 20.57 -0.97
CA GLY A 204 5.20 20.74 -1.26
C GLY A 204 5.55 22.06 -1.95
N LYS A 205 4.60 22.76 -2.57
CA LYS A 205 4.84 24.00 -3.32
C LYS A 205 5.39 25.12 -2.43
N GLU A 206 6.19 26.01 -2.98
CA GLU A 206 6.83 27.11 -2.23
C GLU A 206 5.82 28.04 -1.54
N ASP A 207 4.72 28.33 -2.25
CA ASP A 207 3.54 29.06 -1.80
C ASP A 207 2.46 28.17 -1.14
N GLY A 208 2.74 26.88 -0.96
CA GLY A 208 1.81 25.93 -0.33
C GLY A 208 1.42 26.32 1.11
N PRO A 209 0.27 25.86 1.61
CA PRO A 209 -0.23 26.24 2.92
C PRO A 209 0.70 25.75 4.04
N LYS A 210 0.64 26.37 5.21
CA LYS A 210 1.25 25.78 6.40
C LYS A 210 0.50 24.49 6.74
N ALA A 211 1.21 23.38 6.81
CA ALA A 211 0.57 22.09 7.02
C ALA A 211 1.41 21.18 7.92
N THR A 212 0.70 20.40 8.73
CA THR A 212 1.27 19.32 9.53
C THR A 212 0.83 17.98 8.93
N VAL A 213 1.80 17.15 8.55
CA VAL A 213 1.57 15.79 8.06
C VAL A 213 2.02 14.79 9.13
N LEU A 214 1.17 13.84 9.51
CA LEU A 214 1.52 12.72 10.38
C LEU A 214 1.70 11.45 9.54
N GLU A 215 2.93 10.94 9.40
CA GLU A 215 3.16 9.58 8.87
C GLU A 215 3.07 8.58 10.02
N VAL A 216 2.10 7.66 9.94
CA VAL A 216 1.91 6.56 10.89
C VAL A 216 2.61 5.32 10.34
N GLY A 217 3.43 4.66 11.16
CA GLY A 217 4.29 3.56 10.72
C GLY A 217 5.34 4.00 9.70
N ALA A 218 6.05 5.09 10.02
CA ALA A 218 7.01 5.74 9.13
C ALA A 218 8.24 4.87 8.76
N GLY A 219 8.50 3.82 9.53
CA GLY A 219 9.61 2.90 9.30
C GLY A 219 10.97 3.60 9.30
N ALA A 220 11.72 3.41 8.23
CA ALA A 220 13.01 4.08 8.04
C ALA A 220 12.91 5.45 7.35
N GLY A 221 11.70 6.02 7.22
CA GLY A 221 11.47 7.35 6.61
C GLY A 221 11.42 7.33 5.07
N ASN A 222 11.15 6.18 4.47
CA ASN A 222 11.11 6.01 3.01
C ASN A 222 9.96 6.78 2.31
N SER A 223 9.03 7.37 3.06
CA SER A 223 8.03 8.32 2.55
C SER A 223 8.37 9.74 2.97
N ALA A 224 8.54 9.98 4.28
CA ALA A 224 8.87 11.30 4.84
C ALA A 224 10.03 12.00 4.13
N PHE A 225 11.19 11.35 3.97
CA PHE A 225 12.35 12.02 3.36
C PHE A 225 12.12 12.34 1.88
N PRO A 226 11.60 11.45 1.03
CA PRO A 226 11.23 11.82 -0.33
C PRO A 226 10.21 12.96 -0.44
N ILE A 227 9.26 13.06 0.48
CA ILE A 227 8.30 14.18 0.52
C ILE A 227 9.05 15.48 0.84
N LEU A 228 9.89 15.49 1.88
CA LEU A 228 10.67 16.67 2.26
C LEU A 228 11.67 17.11 1.19
N GLN A 229 12.35 16.16 0.55
CA GLN A 229 13.30 16.44 -0.53
C GLN A 229 12.66 17.12 -1.74
N ARG A 230 11.37 16.85 -1.99
CA ARG A 230 10.60 17.49 -3.08
C ARG A 230 9.97 18.81 -2.66
N SER A 231 9.68 18.96 -1.37
CA SER A 231 9.04 20.14 -0.82
C SER A 231 9.96 21.36 -0.86
N ARG A 232 9.44 22.46 -1.42
CA ARG A 232 9.98 23.82 -1.28
C ARG A 232 9.25 24.62 -0.19
N ASN A 233 8.14 24.10 0.31
CA ASN A 233 7.36 24.70 1.39
C ASN A 233 8.11 24.61 2.73
N GLN A 234 8.67 25.72 3.21
CA GLN A 234 9.35 25.77 4.51
C GLN A 234 8.40 25.65 5.72
N ARG A 235 7.08 25.75 5.49
CA ARG A 235 6.04 25.68 6.54
C ARG A 235 5.40 24.29 6.65
N LEU A 236 5.82 23.33 5.83
CA LEU A 236 5.37 21.93 5.92
C LEU A 236 6.18 21.20 7.00
N LYS A 237 5.52 20.65 8.01
CA LYS A 237 6.17 19.83 9.05
C LYS A 237 5.66 18.39 8.98
N ILE A 238 6.58 17.43 9.03
CA ILE A 238 6.24 15.99 9.10
C ILE A 238 6.47 15.48 10.53
N HIS A 239 5.47 14.86 11.13
CA HIS A 239 5.60 14.01 12.30
C HIS A 239 5.66 12.56 11.82
N ALA A 240 6.80 11.89 11.97
CA ALA A 240 7.06 10.54 11.50
C ALA A 240 7.05 9.56 12.68
N CYS A 241 5.89 8.95 12.93
CA CYS A 241 5.69 8.07 14.06
C CYS A 241 5.78 6.60 13.66
N ASP A 242 6.43 5.78 14.48
CA ASP A 242 6.46 4.33 14.28
C ASP A 242 6.37 3.58 15.61
N PHE A 243 5.76 2.39 15.58
CA PHE A 243 5.66 1.53 16.77
C PHE A 243 7.02 0.97 17.20
N SER A 244 7.96 0.87 16.25
CA SER A 244 9.32 0.42 16.50
C SER A 244 10.25 1.56 16.89
N LYS A 245 10.82 1.49 18.10
CA LYS A 245 11.94 2.36 18.50
C LYS A 245 13.15 2.24 17.56
N LYS A 246 13.38 1.08 16.95
CA LYS A 246 14.47 0.89 15.98
C LYS A 246 14.20 1.59 14.66
N ALA A 247 12.96 1.65 14.20
CA ALA A 247 12.57 2.47 13.06
C ALA A 247 12.84 3.97 13.33
N VAL A 248 12.37 4.47 14.48
CA VAL A 248 12.56 5.87 14.89
C VAL A 248 14.04 6.24 15.03
N GLU A 249 14.87 5.36 15.61
CA GLU A 249 16.33 5.54 15.64
C GLU A 249 16.93 5.73 14.24
N LEU A 250 16.45 4.99 13.22
CA LEU A 250 16.95 5.12 11.85
C LEU A 250 16.55 6.45 11.22
N ILE A 251 15.33 6.93 11.46
CA ILE A 251 14.87 8.23 10.95
C ILE A 251 15.71 9.36 11.59
N ARG A 252 15.87 9.34 12.91
CA ARG A 252 16.65 10.36 13.64
C ARG A 252 18.14 10.36 13.27
N ALA A 253 18.67 9.23 12.82
CA ALA A 253 20.06 9.10 12.35
C ALA A 253 20.25 9.40 10.85
N HIS A 254 19.17 9.69 10.12
CA HIS A 254 19.24 9.97 8.69
C HIS A 254 19.90 11.34 8.44
N GLU A 255 20.73 11.45 7.40
CA GLU A 255 21.50 12.66 7.10
C GLU A 255 20.64 13.90 6.79
N LEU A 256 19.40 13.67 6.34
CA LEU A 256 18.41 14.72 6.06
C LEU A 256 17.47 15.00 7.23
N TYR A 257 17.74 14.45 8.41
CA TYR A 257 16.93 14.74 9.59
C TYR A 257 17.17 16.19 10.03
N ASP A 258 16.12 17.00 9.93
CA ASP A 258 16.09 18.38 10.39
C ASP A 258 14.90 18.55 11.35
N PRO A 259 15.13 18.81 12.66
CA PRO A 259 14.06 18.93 13.64
C PRO A 259 13.06 20.06 13.37
N GLU A 260 13.41 21.04 12.54
CA GLU A 260 12.46 22.07 12.10
C GLU A 260 11.45 21.53 11.08
N ARG A 261 11.87 20.57 10.25
CA ARG A 261 11.08 20.00 9.16
C ARG A 261 10.44 18.65 9.48
N ILE A 262 11.07 17.85 10.33
CA ILE A 262 10.63 16.51 10.71
C ILE A 262 10.86 16.22 12.19
N GLN A 263 9.86 15.63 12.83
CA GLN A 263 9.97 15.08 14.17
C GLN A 263 9.64 13.59 14.13
N ALA A 264 10.49 12.73 14.68
CA ALA A 264 10.23 11.28 14.68
C ALA A 264 10.09 10.74 16.10
N ASP A 265 9.03 9.98 16.38
CA ASP A 265 8.70 9.50 17.72
C ASP A 265 8.13 8.09 17.73
N VAL A 266 8.33 7.40 18.85
CA VAL A 266 7.71 6.09 19.07
C VAL A 266 6.26 6.32 19.45
N TRP A 267 5.34 5.73 18.69
CA TRP A 267 3.92 5.84 18.98
C TRP A 267 3.17 4.61 18.46
N ASP A 268 2.30 4.07 19.31
CA ASP A 268 1.31 3.08 18.92
C ASP A 268 0.00 3.80 18.56
N VAL A 269 -0.41 3.71 17.29
CA VAL A 269 -1.66 4.31 16.82
C VAL A 269 -2.89 3.78 17.56
N ALA A 270 -2.83 2.56 18.08
CA ALA A 270 -3.88 1.94 18.87
C ALA A 270 -3.68 2.11 20.39
N SER A 271 -2.82 3.02 20.82
CA SER A 271 -2.58 3.27 22.25
C SER A 271 -3.86 3.69 22.98
N SER A 272 -4.01 3.16 24.20
CA SER A 272 -5.17 3.44 25.08
C SER A 272 -5.25 4.93 25.43
N PRO A 273 -6.46 5.48 25.62
CA PRO A 273 -6.64 6.82 26.19
C PRO A 273 -6.05 6.98 27.60
N ASP A 274 -5.73 5.89 28.31
CA ASP A 274 -5.05 5.94 29.62
C ASP A 274 -3.52 6.02 29.52
N SER A 275 -2.96 6.02 28.30
CA SER A 275 -1.52 6.20 28.09
C SER A 275 -1.06 7.62 28.44
N GLU A 276 0.25 7.82 28.62
CA GLU A 276 0.84 9.09 29.08
C GLU A 276 0.40 10.33 28.26
N ASN A 277 0.12 10.16 26.96
CA ASN A 277 -0.34 11.22 26.06
C ASN A 277 -1.81 11.05 25.63
N ALA A 278 -2.61 10.36 26.45
CA ALA A 278 -4.02 10.09 26.19
C ALA A 278 -4.32 9.48 24.82
N GLY A 279 -3.43 8.61 24.32
CA GLY A 279 -3.54 7.95 23.00
C GLY A 279 -2.98 8.77 21.82
N LEU A 280 -2.57 10.02 22.03
CA LEU A 280 -2.06 10.89 20.97
C LEU A 280 -0.55 10.76 20.78
N PRO A 281 -0.04 11.02 19.56
CA PRO A 281 1.40 10.99 19.29
C PRO A 281 2.12 12.13 20.03
N PRO A 282 3.38 11.91 20.48
CA PRO A 282 4.16 12.95 21.15
C PRO A 282 4.27 14.24 20.32
N GLY A 283 4.07 15.38 20.98
CA GLY A 283 4.17 16.70 20.36
C GLY A 283 2.99 17.11 19.46
N LEU A 284 1.92 16.31 19.41
CA LEU A 284 0.69 16.63 18.70
C LEU A 284 -0.49 16.67 19.68
N SER A 285 -1.48 17.50 19.37
CA SER A 285 -2.73 17.64 20.12
C SER A 285 -3.92 17.24 19.27
N GLU A 286 -5.11 17.20 19.87
CA GLU A 286 -6.34 17.06 19.09
C GLU A 286 -6.46 18.20 18.06
N GLY A 287 -6.98 17.88 16.87
CA GLY A 287 -7.18 18.88 15.81
C GLY A 287 -5.90 19.58 15.35
N SER A 288 -4.74 18.93 15.38
CA SER A 288 -3.45 19.57 15.04
C SER A 288 -2.86 19.13 13.70
N VAL A 289 -3.39 18.06 13.10
CA VAL A 289 -2.88 17.45 11.86
C VAL A 289 -3.81 17.72 10.68
N ASP A 290 -3.25 18.12 9.55
CA ASP A 290 -3.99 18.35 8.30
C ASP A 290 -4.12 17.06 7.49
N VAL A 291 -3.03 16.29 7.40
CA VAL A 291 -2.98 15.03 6.63
C VAL A 291 -2.32 13.93 7.44
N VAL A 292 -2.96 12.78 7.52
CA VAL A 292 -2.40 11.54 8.06
C VAL A 292 -2.04 10.62 6.90
N LEU A 293 -0.81 10.13 6.85
CA LEU A 293 -0.33 9.16 5.86
C LEU A 293 -0.25 7.77 6.51
N MET A 294 -1.02 6.81 6.00
CA MET A 294 -1.07 5.41 6.47
C MET A 294 -0.80 4.46 5.31
N ILE A 295 0.46 4.04 5.16
CA ILE A 295 0.92 3.24 4.00
C ILE A 295 1.51 1.91 4.47
N PHE A 296 0.75 0.82 4.31
CA PHE A 296 1.08 -0.56 4.74
C PHE A 296 1.28 -0.69 6.25
N ILE A 297 0.38 -0.09 7.04
CA ILE A 297 0.49 -0.04 8.51
C ILE A 297 -0.78 -0.52 9.19
N PHE A 298 -1.95 -0.30 8.60
CA PHE A 298 -3.22 -0.65 9.21
C PHE A 298 -3.42 -2.16 9.21
N SER A 299 -2.90 -2.84 8.19
CA SER A 299 -2.83 -4.31 8.13
C SER A 299 -1.94 -4.93 9.20
N ALA A 300 -1.01 -4.19 9.81
CA ALA A 300 -0.15 -4.74 10.86
C ALA A 300 -0.85 -4.78 12.24
N LEU A 301 -1.96 -4.05 12.38
CA LEU A 301 -2.81 -4.06 13.55
C LEU A 301 -3.63 -5.35 13.60
N SER A 302 -3.90 -5.82 14.81
CA SER A 302 -4.92 -6.83 15.04
C SER A 302 -6.31 -6.21 14.90
N PRO A 303 -7.35 -6.97 14.49
CA PRO A 303 -8.71 -6.43 14.30
C PRO A 303 -9.26 -5.66 15.51
N ASP A 304 -8.98 -6.14 16.72
CA ASP A 304 -9.36 -5.51 18.00
C ASP A 304 -8.72 -4.13 18.24
N GLN A 305 -7.66 -3.78 17.50
CA GLN A 305 -6.95 -2.51 17.62
C GLN A 305 -7.50 -1.43 16.66
N TRP A 306 -8.27 -1.79 15.63
CA TRP A 306 -8.71 -0.86 14.59
C TRP A 306 -9.59 0.25 15.14
N ASP A 307 -10.50 -0.09 16.03
CA ASP A 307 -11.42 0.85 16.66
C ASP A 307 -10.70 1.97 17.41
N GLN A 308 -9.68 1.61 18.19
CA GLN A 308 -8.85 2.57 18.92
C GLN A 308 -7.98 3.38 17.96
N ALA A 309 -7.41 2.75 16.94
CA ALA A 309 -6.63 3.44 15.91
C ALA A 309 -7.45 4.51 15.18
N VAL A 310 -8.65 4.15 14.71
CA VAL A 310 -9.58 5.09 14.05
C VAL A 310 -9.95 6.25 14.98
N ARG A 311 -10.22 5.99 16.27
CA ARG A 311 -10.47 7.05 17.26
C ARG A 311 -9.30 8.01 17.42
N ASN A 312 -8.08 7.49 17.56
CA ASN A 312 -6.88 8.33 17.74
C ASN A 312 -6.58 9.17 16.48
N ILE A 313 -6.72 8.58 15.28
CA ILE A 313 -6.58 9.29 14.01
C ILE A 313 -7.65 10.37 13.86
N TRP A 314 -8.91 10.07 14.21
CA TRP A 314 -9.98 11.06 14.16
C TRP A 314 -9.73 12.23 15.11
N ARG A 315 -9.22 11.97 16.32
CA ARG A 315 -8.91 13.00 17.32
C ARG A 315 -7.78 13.92 16.87
N VAL A 316 -6.68 13.37 16.35
CA VAL A 316 -5.50 14.17 15.97
C VAL A 316 -5.75 15.04 14.73
N LEU A 317 -6.63 14.60 13.83
CA LEU A 317 -6.99 15.36 12.62
C LEU A 317 -7.82 16.60 12.93
N LYS A 318 -7.50 17.70 12.24
CA LYS A 318 -8.38 18.87 12.13
C LYS A 318 -9.71 18.50 11.49
N PRO A 319 -10.83 19.17 11.81
CA PRO A 319 -12.03 19.15 10.97
C PRO A 319 -11.67 19.52 9.53
N GLY A 320 -12.07 18.71 8.55
CA GLY A 320 -11.66 18.85 7.14
C GLY A 320 -10.33 18.17 6.79
N GLY A 321 -9.55 17.74 7.77
CA GLY A 321 -8.32 16.97 7.55
C GLY A 321 -8.60 15.57 7.01
N GLN A 322 -7.57 14.92 6.46
CA GLN A 322 -7.73 13.69 5.68
C GLN A 322 -6.68 12.62 6.00
N VAL A 323 -7.03 11.37 5.72
CA VAL A 323 -6.16 10.20 5.76
C VAL A 323 -5.88 9.75 4.34
N LEU A 324 -4.61 9.67 3.96
CA LEU A 324 -4.13 9.05 2.73
C LEU A 324 -3.76 7.61 3.05
N PHE A 325 -4.54 6.66 2.53
CA PHE A 325 -4.49 5.27 2.94
C PHE A 325 -4.06 4.37 1.79
N ARG A 326 -3.12 3.46 2.05
CA ARG A 326 -2.83 2.35 1.15
C ARG A 326 -2.42 1.10 1.93
N ASP A 327 -3.07 -0.03 1.70
CA ASP A 327 -2.74 -1.28 2.39
C ASP A 327 -3.00 -2.54 1.54
N TYR A 328 -2.82 -3.73 2.09
CA TYR A 328 -3.02 -5.00 1.37
C TYR A 328 -4.51 -5.32 1.19
N GLY A 329 -4.88 -5.76 -0.02
CA GLY A 329 -6.24 -6.22 -0.33
C GLY A 329 -6.33 -7.75 -0.38
N ARG A 330 -7.52 -8.28 -0.10
CA ARG A 330 -7.81 -9.72 -0.20
C ARG A 330 -7.53 -10.23 -1.63
N GLY A 331 -6.97 -11.44 -1.72
CA GLY A 331 -6.55 -12.02 -3.00
C GLY A 331 -5.15 -11.64 -3.47
N ASP A 332 -4.41 -10.81 -2.73
CA ASP A 332 -3.01 -10.53 -3.04
C ASP A 332 -2.19 -11.83 -3.01
N LEU A 333 -1.24 -11.98 -3.95
CA LEU A 333 -0.35 -13.14 -4.02
C LEU A 333 0.31 -13.46 -2.67
N ALA A 334 0.64 -12.46 -1.85
CA ALA A 334 1.22 -12.70 -0.52
C ALA A 334 0.26 -13.46 0.41
N GLN A 335 -1.05 -13.20 0.32
CA GLN A 335 -2.08 -13.92 1.06
C GLN A 335 -2.22 -15.36 0.55
N VAL A 336 -2.44 -15.50 -0.76
CA VAL A 336 -2.72 -16.79 -1.41
C VAL A 336 -1.62 -17.82 -1.15
N ARG A 337 -0.37 -17.37 -1.02
CA ARG A 337 0.79 -18.25 -0.86
C ARG A 337 1.25 -18.50 0.57
N PHE A 338 0.51 -18.06 1.60
CA PHE A 338 0.89 -18.36 2.97
C PHE A 338 0.99 -19.87 3.16
N LYS A 339 2.08 -20.30 3.79
CA LYS A 339 2.26 -21.70 4.18
C LYS A 339 1.53 -21.98 5.48
N LYS A 340 1.41 -23.26 5.81
CA LYS A 340 0.93 -23.73 7.11
C LYS A 340 1.60 -23.08 8.30
N GLY A 341 0.87 -23.00 9.42
CA GLY A 341 1.35 -22.41 10.67
C GLY A 341 1.53 -20.90 10.60
N ARG A 342 0.75 -20.22 9.75
CA ARG A 342 0.81 -18.75 9.56
C ARG A 342 -0.53 -18.05 9.72
N TYR A 343 -1.63 -18.79 9.62
CA TYR A 343 -2.97 -18.26 9.80
C TYR A 343 -3.24 -17.96 11.28
N LEU A 344 -3.61 -16.72 11.59
CA LEU A 344 -4.00 -16.27 12.94
C LEU A 344 -5.53 -16.23 13.09
N GLN A 345 -6.19 -15.58 12.13
CA GLN A 345 -7.65 -15.42 12.00
C GLN A 345 -7.97 -15.21 10.51
N GLU A 346 -9.24 -15.19 10.13
CA GLU A 346 -9.67 -14.90 8.77
C GLU A 346 -9.00 -13.61 8.28
N ASN A 347 -8.42 -13.66 7.08
CA ASN A 347 -7.60 -12.60 6.49
C ASN A 347 -6.39 -12.10 7.31
N PHE A 348 -6.11 -12.65 8.50
CA PHE A 348 -5.03 -12.21 9.39
C PHE A 348 -3.94 -13.29 9.56
N TYR A 349 -2.69 -12.90 9.28
CA TYR A 349 -1.57 -13.82 9.20
C TYR A 349 -0.33 -13.29 9.92
N VAL A 350 0.55 -14.20 10.31
CA VAL A 350 1.92 -13.88 10.73
C VAL A 350 2.91 -14.17 9.59
N ARG A 351 3.88 -13.28 9.39
CA ARG A 351 4.95 -13.40 8.40
C ARG A 351 6.13 -14.20 8.95
N GLY A 352 7.07 -14.56 8.08
CA GLY A 352 8.30 -15.28 8.43
C GLY A 352 9.16 -14.59 9.51
N ASP A 353 9.10 -13.26 9.60
CA ASP A 353 9.82 -12.45 10.59
C ASP A 353 9.03 -12.21 11.90
N GLY A 354 7.84 -12.81 12.03
CA GLY A 354 6.94 -12.66 13.18
C GLY A 354 6.07 -11.41 13.17
N THR A 355 6.24 -10.51 12.19
CA THR A 355 5.31 -9.38 12.00
C THR A 355 3.97 -9.87 11.48
N ARG A 356 2.90 -9.13 11.76
CA ARG A 356 1.53 -9.51 11.38
C ARG A 356 1.08 -8.76 10.12
N VAL A 357 0.10 -9.31 9.41
CA VAL A 357 -0.51 -8.69 8.25
C VAL A 357 -1.96 -9.15 8.08
N TYR A 358 -2.84 -8.20 7.86
CA TYR A 358 -4.22 -8.38 7.45
C TYR A 358 -4.41 -8.07 5.95
N PHE A 359 -5.40 -8.70 5.30
CA PHE A 359 -5.77 -8.44 3.91
C PHE A 359 -7.22 -7.99 3.82
N PHE A 360 -7.43 -6.72 3.51
CA PHE A 360 -8.74 -6.10 3.61
C PHE A 360 -9.62 -6.38 2.39
N GLU A 361 -10.92 -6.49 2.63
CA GLU A 361 -11.92 -6.26 1.59
C GLU A 361 -12.28 -4.77 1.51
N ARG A 362 -12.85 -4.35 0.37
CA ARG A 362 -13.21 -2.94 0.17
C ARG A 362 -14.32 -2.51 1.12
N GLU A 363 -15.37 -3.31 1.16
CA GLU A 363 -16.59 -3.07 1.94
C GLU A 363 -16.29 -3.07 3.44
N GLU A 364 -15.30 -3.86 3.86
CA GLU A 364 -14.79 -3.88 5.23
C GLU A 364 -14.14 -2.55 5.61
N LEU A 365 -13.28 -1.97 4.75
CA LEU A 365 -12.68 -0.66 5.01
C LEU A 365 -13.72 0.47 4.96
N GLU A 366 -14.69 0.42 4.06
CA GLU A 366 -15.83 1.36 4.05
C GLU A 366 -16.58 1.31 5.38
N SER A 367 -16.81 0.11 5.92
CA SER A 367 -17.46 -0.10 7.21
C SER A 367 -16.61 0.41 8.38
N ILE A 368 -15.32 0.06 8.42
CA ILE A 368 -14.38 0.46 9.47
C ILE A 368 -14.26 1.99 9.56
N TRP A 369 -14.05 2.65 8.42
CA TRP A 369 -13.78 4.08 8.39
C TRP A 369 -15.05 4.92 8.28
N GLY A 370 -16.04 4.48 7.51
CA GLY A 370 -17.31 5.18 7.27
C GLY A 370 -18.41 4.90 8.29
N GLY A 371 -18.24 3.90 9.16
CA GLY A 371 -19.23 3.52 10.17
C GLY A 371 -20.43 2.72 9.63
N GLY A 372 -20.21 1.94 8.58
CA GLY A 372 -21.23 1.03 8.05
C GLY A 372 -21.72 0.03 9.11
N ALA A 373 -23.01 -0.32 9.07
CA ALA A 373 -23.66 -1.21 10.05
C ALA A 373 -23.20 -2.69 10.00
N GLY A 374 -22.24 -3.04 9.13
CA GLY A 374 -22.03 -4.42 8.68
C GLY A 374 -21.06 -5.29 9.48
N CYS A 375 -20.27 -4.75 10.42
CA CYS A 375 -19.24 -5.54 11.09
C CYS A 375 -19.58 -5.96 12.54
N ALA A 376 -20.43 -5.20 13.24
CA ALA A 376 -20.75 -5.49 14.64
C ALA A 376 -21.64 -6.74 14.82
N GLN A 377 -22.38 -7.17 13.79
CA GLN A 377 -23.34 -8.27 13.91
C GLN A 377 -22.70 -9.66 13.78
N LYS A 378 -21.71 -9.85 12.89
CA LYS A 378 -21.14 -11.18 12.63
C LYS A 378 -20.34 -11.77 13.80
N GLU A 379 -19.55 -10.96 14.51
CA GLU A 379 -18.82 -11.45 15.70
C GLU A 379 -19.75 -11.70 16.89
N SER A 380 -20.87 -10.98 16.98
CA SER A 380 -21.86 -11.17 18.05
C SER A 380 -22.69 -12.44 17.83
N GLU A 381 -22.96 -12.83 16.60
CA GLU A 381 -23.67 -14.06 16.27
C GLU A 381 -22.81 -15.31 16.51
N GLU A 382 -21.52 -15.29 16.13
CA GLU A 382 -20.60 -16.40 16.42
C GLU A 382 -20.32 -16.57 17.92
N LYS A 383 -20.17 -15.47 18.68
CA LYS A 383 -20.02 -15.56 20.15
C LYS A 383 -21.28 -16.07 20.84
N ASN A 384 -22.46 -15.64 20.39
CA ASN A 384 -23.74 -16.09 20.94
C ASN A 384 -24.05 -17.56 20.64
N GLU A 385 -23.59 -18.13 19.51
CA GLU A 385 -23.75 -19.55 19.20
C GLU A 385 -22.79 -20.46 19.99
N VAL A 386 -21.59 -19.98 20.31
CA VAL A 386 -20.61 -20.70 21.15
C VAL A 386 -21.06 -20.70 22.62
N GLU A 387 -21.48 -19.55 23.15
CA GLU A 387 -21.97 -19.45 24.54
C GLU A 387 -23.27 -20.27 24.77
N LYS A 388 -24.16 -20.38 23.77
CA LYS A 388 -25.35 -21.24 23.85
C LYS A 388 -25.06 -22.74 23.82
N LYS A 389 -23.91 -23.17 23.32
CA LYS A 389 -23.51 -24.60 23.31
C LYS A 389 -22.77 -25.00 24.59
N GLU A 390 -22.14 -24.06 25.28
CA GLU A 390 -21.40 -24.34 26.52
C GLU A 390 -22.26 -24.21 27.79
N SER A 391 -23.45 -23.61 27.73
CA SER A 391 -24.33 -23.43 28.90
C SER A 391 -25.24 -24.62 29.25
N ALA A 392 -24.94 -25.84 28.77
CA ALA A 392 -25.75 -27.04 29.02
C ALA A 392 -25.17 -28.02 30.05
N GLU A 393 -24.02 -27.73 30.66
CA GLU A 393 -23.46 -28.56 31.73
C GLU A 393 -22.99 -27.69 32.91
N GLU A 394 -23.84 -27.58 33.93
CA GLU A 394 -23.55 -27.06 35.28
C GLU A 394 -22.65 -28.05 36.06
N GLN A 395 -21.81 -27.75 37.05
CA GLN A 395 -21.39 -26.57 37.84
C GLN A 395 -20.15 -27.06 38.66
N ASP A 396 -19.16 -26.21 38.96
CA ASP A 396 -18.79 -25.79 40.34
C ASP A 396 -17.37 -25.16 40.46
N GLU A 397 -17.36 -24.03 41.17
CA GLU A 397 -16.32 -23.25 41.88
C GLU A 397 -14.90 -22.88 41.37
N LEU A 398 -14.64 -21.56 41.52
CA LEU A 398 -13.47 -20.86 42.08
C LEU A 398 -12.32 -20.31 41.18
N VAL A 399 -12.18 -18.97 41.27
CA VAL A 399 -10.96 -18.12 41.29
C VAL A 399 -10.65 -17.21 40.07
N ASN A 400 -10.78 -15.90 40.34
CA ASN A 400 -10.05 -14.71 39.85
C ASN A 400 -9.76 -14.50 38.36
N GLY A 401 -10.36 -13.43 37.84
CA GLY A 401 -9.60 -12.20 37.64
C GLY A 401 -8.94 -12.00 36.28
N VAL A 402 -9.74 -11.72 35.25
CA VAL A 402 -9.35 -10.82 34.16
C VAL A 402 -10.55 -9.94 33.84
N LYS A 403 -10.54 -8.68 34.30
CA LYS A 403 -11.46 -7.67 33.78
C LYS A 403 -11.02 -7.37 32.36
N ALA A 404 -11.72 -7.92 31.37
CA ALA A 404 -11.71 -7.37 30.03
C ALA A 404 -12.10 -5.89 30.14
N MET A 405 -11.17 -5.01 29.78
CA MET A 405 -11.37 -3.57 29.86
C MET A 405 -12.41 -3.19 28.81
N GLN A 406 -13.66 -3.03 29.25
CA GLN A 406 -14.71 -2.42 28.44
C GLN A 406 -14.31 -0.97 28.19
N VAL A 407 -13.72 -0.72 27.03
CA VAL A 407 -13.64 0.62 26.44
C VAL A 407 -15.10 1.11 26.33
N SER A 408 -15.39 2.28 26.89
CA SER A 408 -16.72 2.88 26.94
C SER A 408 -17.49 2.73 25.62
N ASP A 409 -18.78 2.41 25.74
CA ASP A 409 -19.83 2.19 24.72
C ASP A 409 -20.10 3.37 23.77
N ALA A 410 -19.15 4.29 23.63
CA ALA A 410 -19.21 5.41 22.70
C ALA A 410 -18.95 4.91 21.27
N GLN A 411 -19.96 5.08 20.42
CA GLN A 411 -19.90 4.78 19.00
C GLN A 411 -18.60 5.32 18.38
N ARG A 412 -17.86 4.46 17.67
CA ARG A 412 -16.63 4.84 16.95
C ARG A 412 -16.92 6.02 16.02
N PRO A 413 -16.07 7.06 15.98
CA PRO A 413 -16.27 8.19 15.07
C PRO A 413 -16.13 7.71 13.63
N THR A 414 -16.82 8.42 12.73
CA THR A 414 -16.87 8.07 11.31
C THR A 414 -16.20 9.14 10.46
N PHE A 415 -15.58 8.68 9.38
CA PHE A 415 -15.02 9.50 8.32
C PHE A 415 -15.97 9.50 7.13
N GLU A 416 -15.91 10.56 6.34
CA GLU A 416 -16.39 10.52 4.97
C GLU A 416 -15.42 9.70 4.12
N VAL A 417 -15.93 8.73 3.37
CA VAL A 417 -15.15 7.97 2.40
C VAL A 417 -15.11 8.77 1.11
N ALA A 418 -14.13 9.68 1.00
CA ALA A 418 -14.00 10.55 -0.17
C ALA A 418 -13.64 9.74 -1.43
N HIS A 419 -12.75 8.75 -1.28
CA HIS A 419 -12.46 7.78 -2.32
C HIS A 419 -12.07 6.44 -1.68
N ILE A 420 -12.49 5.32 -2.27
CA ILE A 420 -11.91 4.00 -2.02
C ILE A 420 -11.86 3.17 -3.30
N GLY A 421 -10.73 2.50 -3.54
CA GLY A 421 -10.51 1.68 -4.71
C GLY A 421 -9.63 0.47 -4.42
N VAL A 422 -9.70 -0.52 -5.31
CA VAL A 422 -8.86 -1.72 -5.30
C VAL A 422 -7.87 -1.64 -6.45
N ASP A 423 -6.58 -1.46 -6.14
CA ASP A 423 -5.50 -1.45 -7.11
C ASP A 423 -5.03 -2.89 -7.36
N ARG A 424 -5.44 -3.44 -8.50
CA ARG A 424 -5.05 -4.78 -8.97
C ARG A 424 -3.97 -4.64 -10.04
N ARG A 425 -2.81 -5.25 -9.80
CA ARG A 425 -1.71 -5.27 -10.77
C ARG A 425 -1.20 -6.67 -10.98
N MET A 426 -0.86 -7.00 -12.21
CA MET A 426 -0.06 -8.18 -12.51
C MET A 426 1.40 -7.76 -12.67
N LEU A 427 2.21 -8.02 -11.66
CA LEU A 427 3.66 -7.86 -11.76
C LEU A 427 4.24 -9.08 -12.48
N VAL A 428 5.21 -8.88 -13.34
CA VAL A 428 5.85 -9.99 -14.05
C VAL A 428 7.36 -10.02 -13.82
N ASN A 429 7.89 -11.22 -13.63
CA ASN A 429 9.32 -11.44 -13.72
C ASN A 429 9.64 -11.92 -15.13
N ARG A 430 10.14 -11.03 -15.98
CA ARG A 430 10.39 -11.31 -17.39
C ARG A 430 11.44 -12.40 -17.60
N GLN A 431 12.46 -12.46 -16.73
CA GLN A 431 13.54 -13.45 -16.82
C GLN A 431 13.08 -14.85 -16.43
N ARG A 432 12.32 -14.97 -15.34
CA ARG A 432 11.83 -16.24 -14.80
C ARG A 432 10.46 -16.62 -15.32
N ARG A 433 9.84 -15.77 -16.13
CA ARG A 433 8.48 -15.90 -16.66
C ARG A 433 7.43 -16.20 -15.59
N LEU A 434 7.43 -15.37 -14.54
CA LEU A 434 6.47 -15.47 -13.43
C LEU A 434 5.40 -14.39 -13.55
N LYS A 435 4.14 -14.76 -13.32
CA LYS A 435 3.00 -13.84 -13.18
C LYS A 435 2.62 -13.71 -11.70
N MET A 436 2.52 -12.49 -11.20
CA MET A 436 2.29 -12.23 -9.77
C MET A 436 1.17 -11.23 -9.61
N TYR A 437 0.00 -11.73 -9.19
CA TYR A 437 -1.20 -10.93 -9.00
C TYR A 437 -1.16 -10.23 -7.65
N ARG A 438 -1.12 -8.90 -7.67
CA ARG A 438 -1.05 -8.05 -6.50
C ARG A 438 -2.36 -7.31 -6.32
N CYS A 439 -2.78 -7.18 -5.07
CA CYS A 439 -4.02 -6.53 -4.69
C CYS A 439 -3.75 -5.59 -3.52
N TRP A 440 -4.07 -4.31 -3.71
CA TRP A 440 -3.94 -3.30 -2.69
C TRP A 440 -5.23 -2.49 -2.57
N MET A 441 -5.51 -2.03 -1.35
CA MET A 441 -6.54 -1.05 -1.08
C MET A 441 -5.92 0.33 -1.14
N GLN A 442 -6.59 1.29 -1.77
CA GLN A 442 -6.22 2.70 -1.75
C GLN A 442 -7.44 3.55 -1.45
N ALA A 443 -7.31 4.47 -0.50
CA ALA A 443 -8.43 5.30 -0.07
C ALA A 443 -7.99 6.68 0.39
N VAL A 444 -8.94 7.60 0.36
CA VAL A 444 -8.88 8.90 1.03
C VAL A 444 -10.10 8.99 1.95
N PHE A 445 -9.85 9.15 3.25
CA PHE A 445 -10.89 9.34 4.25
C PHE A 445 -10.82 10.77 4.79
N ARG A 446 -11.94 11.48 4.84
CA ARG A 446 -12.00 12.88 5.28
C ARG A 446 -12.76 13.00 6.60
N LYS A 447 -12.20 13.72 7.57
CA LYS A 447 -12.94 14.12 8.77
C LYS A 447 -13.86 15.28 8.39
N LYS A 448 -15.15 15.18 8.71
CA LYS A 448 -16.12 16.26 8.43
C LYS A 448 -15.68 17.59 9.06
N GLY A 449 -15.96 18.68 8.36
CA GLY A 449 -15.60 20.04 8.74
C GLY A 449 -14.74 20.76 7.70
N GLU A 450 -14.41 22.02 8.01
CA GLU A 450 -13.81 22.99 7.07
C GLU A 450 -12.60 23.75 7.65
N GLU A 451 -12.05 23.31 8.79
CA GLU A 451 -10.93 24.01 9.46
C GLU A 451 -9.57 23.77 8.79
N SER A 452 -9.43 22.67 8.05
CA SER A 452 -8.24 22.40 7.22
C SER A 452 -8.29 23.20 5.93
N GLU A 453 -7.29 24.04 5.70
CA GLU A 453 -7.07 24.76 4.43
C GLU A 453 -6.53 23.84 3.32
N VAL A 454 -6.12 22.61 3.66
CA VAL A 454 -5.59 21.64 2.70
C VAL A 454 -6.75 21.03 1.89
N PRO A 455 -6.72 21.10 0.54
CA PRO A 455 -7.75 20.49 -0.29
C PRO A 455 -7.76 18.98 -0.11
N THR A 456 -8.94 18.36 -0.19
CA THR A 456 -9.04 16.89 -0.18
C THR A 456 -8.38 16.34 -1.43
N SER A 457 -7.50 15.36 -1.24
CA SER A 457 -6.85 14.66 -2.34
C SER A 457 -7.90 13.90 -3.13
N THR A 458 -7.93 14.09 -4.44
CA THR A 458 -8.53 13.13 -5.37
C THR A 458 -7.57 11.96 -5.54
N LEU A 459 -8.07 10.78 -5.89
CA LEU A 459 -7.20 9.75 -6.45
C LEU A 459 -7.06 9.99 -7.95
N ARG A 460 -5.97 9.48 -8.51
CA ARG A 460 -5.67 9.69 -9.93
C ARG A 460 -6.72 9.14 -10.89
N GLN A 461 -7.53 8.16 -10.49
CA GLN A 461 -8.59 7.61 -11.35
C GLN A 461 -9.64 8.65 -11.74
N ASP A 462 -9.82 9.72 -10.95
CA ASP A 462 -10.87 10.72 -11.19
C ASP A 462 -10.49 11.78 -12.26
N LYS A 463 -9.21 11.85 -12.70
CA LYS A 463 -8.81 12.82 -13.74
C LYS A 463 -9.30 12.47 -15.14
N GLU A 464 -9.59 11.19 -15.42
CA GLU A 464 -10.17 10.80 -16.71
C GLU A 464 -11.64 11.24 -16.83
N GLY A 465 -12.35 11.39 -15.70
CA GLY A 465 -13.73 11.89 -15.70
C GLY A 465 -13.85 13.41 -15.82
N GLU A 466 -12.81 14.17 -15.48
CA GLU A 466 -12.81 15.64 -15.66
C GLU A 466 -12.53 16.04 -17.12
N GLU A 467 -11.68 15.28 -17.84
CA GLU A 467 -11.43 15.52 -19.27
C GLU A 467 -12.66 15.19 -20.13
N GLU A 468 -13.43 14.13 -19.84
CA GLU A 468 -14.68 13.84 -20.55
C GLU A 468 -15.77 14.91 -20.29
N VAL A 469 -15.82 15.52 -19.09
CA VAL A 469 -16.82 16.57 -18.78
C VAL A 469 -16.45 17.90 -19.42
N GLU A 470 -15.15 18.23 -19.56
CA GLU A 470 -14.71 19.39 -20.34
C GLU A 470 -14.95 19.20 -21.84
N GLU A 471 -14.71 18.00 -22.40
CA GLU A 471 -14.94 17.71 -23.82
C GLU A 471 -16.43 17.77 -24.18
N VAL A 472 -17.31 17.20 -23.35
CA VAL A 472 -18.78 17.28 -23.53
C VAL A 472 -19.29 18.72 -23.33
N GLY A 473 -18.67 19.49 -22.44
CA GLY A 473 -18.98 20.90 -22.21
C GLY A 473 -18.57 21.82 -23.37
N GLU A 474 -17.47 21.52 -24.06
CA GLU A 474 -17.05 22.24 -25.27
C GLU A 474 -17.86 21.85 -26.51
N GLU A 475 -18.26 20.58 -26.66
CA GLU A 475 -19.13 20.14 -27.76
C GLU A 475 -20.53 20.75 -27.66
N GLN A 476 -21.14 20.80 -26.46
CA GLN A 476 -22.45 21.43 -26.26
C GLN A 476 -22.43 22.96 -26.46
N LYS A 477 -21.28 23.62 -26.25
CA LYS A 477 -21.13 25.05 -26.57
C LYS A 477 -20.99 25.31 -28.07
N LYS A 478 -20.38 24.40 -28.83
CA LYS A 478 -20.29 24.49 -30.30
C LYS A 478 -21.64 24.19 -30.96
N GLU A 479 -22.42 23.26 -30.42
CA GLU A 479 -23.75 22.93 -30.97
C GLU A 479 -24.80 24.03 -30.72
N ASN A 480 -24.75 24.71 -29.57
CA ASN A 480 -25.66 25.81 -29.26
C ASN A 480 -25.25 27.16 -29.90
N GLY A 481 -24.02 27.28 -30.41
CA GLY A 481 -23.55 28.46 -31.15
C GLY A 481 -23.91 28.47 -32.64
N ALA A 482 -24.38 27.35 -33.19
CA ALA A 482 -24.67 27.19 -34.62
C ALA A 482 -26.16 27.37 -35.00
N VAL A 483 -27.02 27.77 -34.05
CA VAL A 483 -28.47 27.97 -34.27
C VAL A 483 -28.89 29.44 -34.19
N GLN A 484 -27.95 30.38 -34.19
CA GLN A 484 -28.23 31.81 -34.39
C GLN A 484 -27.32 32.41 -35.46
N GLU A 485 -27.61 32.11 -36.72
CA GLU A 485 -27.40 33.00 -37.87
C GLU A 485 -28.48 32.80 -38.92
#